data_AF-A0A2Z3GX91-F1
#
_entry.id   AF-A0A2Z3GX91-F1
#
_cell.length_a   1.000
_cell.length_b   1.000
_cell.length_c   1.000
_cell.angle_alpha   90.00
_cell.angle_beta   90.00
_cell.angle_gamma   90.00
#
_symmetry.space_group_name_H-M   'P 1'
#
loop_
_entity.id
_entity.type
_entity.pdbx_description
1 polymer ?
#
loop_
_entity_poly.entity_id
_entity_poly.type
_entity_poly.pdbx_seq_one_letter_code
_entity_poly.pdbx_strand_id
1 'polypeptide(L)'
;MKTLLLGSALLLTLAACRKDAPDPVQPDYADWYALRAPDDRAVEAVAGDLDGTLVITTGYAVYQTTDRGKTWRKGDYKNNLKVVGLAQRSDTLLTLAAELGGLPDGAAYAASPNYYSLDQGLTWRPYRDWRRSNFELRVARNRAAAPSGTGYSIDILLTPISPGRNYLETIGIKSTTGRQLRLPKDH
;
A
#
# COMPACT_ATOMS: atom_id res chain seq x y z
N MET A 1 5.86 -28.01 51.63
CA MET A 1 5.37 -27.93 50.24
C MET A 1 4.67 -26.61 49.87
N LYS A 2 4.21 -25.76 50.82
CA LYS A 2 3.60 -24.45 50.51
C LYS A 2 4.59 -23.33 50.14
N THR A 3 5.83 -23.40 50.60
CA THR A 3 6.86 -22.37 50.36
C THR A 3 7.50 -22.41 48.97
N LEU A 4 7.43 -23.55 48.26
CA LEU A 4 7.95 -23.68 46.89
C LEU A 4 7.01 -23.11 45.82
N LEU A 5 5.72 -22.93 46.14
CA LEU A 5 4.73 -22.36 45.21
C LEU A 5 4.75 -20.83 45.16
N LEU A 6 5.19 -20.16 46.23
CA LEU A 6 5.30 -18.71 46.28
C LEU A 6 6.51 -18.16 45.50
N GLY A 7 7.60 -18.94 45.38
CA GLY A 7 8.78 -18.53 44.61
C GLY A 7 8.55 -18.47 43.10
N SER A 8 7.77 -19.41 42.57
CA SER A 8 7.51 -19.53 41.12
C SER A 8 6.56 -18.46 40.59
N ALA A 9 5.66 -17.95 41.42
CA ALA A 9 4.72 -16.89 41.04
C ALA A 9 5.41 -15.52 40.89
N LEU A 10 6.49 -15.26 41.65
CA LEU A 10 7.22 -13.98 41.61
C LEU A 10 8.08 -13.84 40.34
N LEU A 11 8.65 -14.95 39.84
CA LEU A 11 9.49 -14.97 38.64
C LEU A 11 8.71 -14.77 37.33
N LEU A 12 7.41 -15.08 37.30
CA LEU A 12 6.54 -14.88 36.12
C LEU A 12 6.17 -13.40 35.89
N THR A 13 6.28 -12.54 36.91
CA THR A 13 5.90 -11.11 36.78
C THR A 13 7.00 -10.25 36.16
N LEU A 14 8.27 -10.69 36.18
CA LEU A 14 9.41 -9.93 35.68
C LEU A 14 9.66 -10.13 34.16
N ALA A 15 9.06 -11.14 33.54
CA ALA A 15 9.21 -11.42 32.10
C ALA A 15 8.15 -10.71 31.22
N ALA A 16 7.14 -10.06 31.82
CA ALA A 16 6.00 -9.50 31.08
C ALA A 16 6.23 -8.08 30.54
N CYS A 17 7.31 -7.40 30.92
CA CYS A 17 7.64 -6.06 30.40
C CYS A 17 8.74 -6.14 29.33
N ARG A 18 8.43 -6.73 28.18
CA ARG A 18 9.10 -6.30 26.95
C ARG A 18 8.52 -4.93 26.62
N LYS A 19 9.33 -3.88 26.79
CA LYS A 19 9.02 -2.56 26.26
C LYS A 19 8.93 -2.71 24.75
N ASP A 20 7.74 -2.49 24.20
CA ASP A 20 7.55 -2.49 22.75
C ASP A 20 8.58 -1.55 22.13
N ALA A 21 9.16 -1.98 21.01
CA ALA A 21 10.03 -1.10 20.25
C ALA A 21 9.24 0.18 19.94
N PRO A 22 9.81 1.37 20.16
CA PRO A 22 9.12 2.60 19.82
C PRO A 22 8.73 2.54 18.35
N ASP A 23 7.47 2.84 18.06
CA ASP A 23 7.01 2.94 16.68
C ASP A 23 7.91 3.94 15.95
N PRO A 24 8.39 3.61 14.75
CA PRO A 24 9.23 4.54 14.00
C PRO A 24 8.43 5.82 13.74
N VAL A 25 9.08 6.94 14.05
CA VAL A 25 8.48 8.27 13.91
C VAL A 25 8.20 8.53 12.45
N GLN A 26 6.94 8.82 12.15
CA GLN A 26 6.51 9.17 10.81
C GLN A 26 7.11 10.53 10.42
N PRO A 27 7.77 10.65 9.25
CA PRO A 27 8.32 11.92 8.81
C PRO A 27 7.20 12.95 8.61
N ASP A 28 7.40 14.14 9.17
CA ASP A 28 6.50 15.27 8.98
C ASP A 28 6.91 16.07 7.74
N TYR A 29 5.93 16.41 6.91
CA TYR A 29 6.12 17.24 5.73
C TYR A 29 5.04 18.31 5.72
N ALA A 30 5.43 19.56 5.50
CA ALA A 30 4.50 20.70 5.54
C ALA A 30 3.25 20.54 4.64
N ASP A 31 3.39 19.86 3.49
CA ASP A 31 2.31 19.67 2.52
C ASP A 31 1.92 18.19 2.30
N TRP A 32 2.55 17.24 3.01
CA TRP A 32 2.35 15.81 2.76
C TRP A 32 2.00 15.07 4.03
N TYR A 33 0.99 14.22 3.91
CA TYR A 33 0.68 13.24 4.93
C TYR A 33 1.32 11.91 4.56
N ALA A 34 2.33 11.49 5.32
CA ALA A 34 2.90 10.16 5.17
C ALA A 34 1.95 9.12 5.80
N LEU A 35 1.99 7.90 5.29
CA LEU A 35 1.30 6.74 5.85
C LEU A 35 2.23 5.55 5.86
N ARG A 36 2.28 4.82 6.98
CA ARG A 36 3.00 3.55 7.05
C ARG A 36 2.03 2.40 6.80
N ALA A 37 2.37 1.52 5.85
CA ALA A 37 1.64 0.29 5.62
C ALA A 37 1.77 -0.64 6.85
N PRO A 38 0.82 -1.57 7.06
CA PRO A 38 0.84 -2.48 8.21
C PRO A 38 1.89 -3.58 8.13
N ASP A 39 2.55 -3.75 6.98
CA ASP A 39 3.66 -4.67 6.77
C ASP A 39 4.75 -4.05 5.88
N ASP A 40 5.95 -4.65 5.87
CA ASP A 40 7.13 -4.11 5.19
C ASP A 40 7.17 -4.41 3.67
N ARG A 41 6.04 -4.80 3.07
CA ARG A 41 5.96 -5.05 1.63
C ARG A 41 5.60 -3.78 0.88
N ALA A 42 5.98 -3.74 -0.40
CA ALA A 42 5.61 -2.65 -1.28
C ALA A 42 4.09 -2.50 -1.38
N VAL A 43 3.61 -1.26 -1.27
CA VAL A 43 2.22 -0.91 -1.57
C VAL A 43 2.06 -0.92 -3.09
N GLU A 44 1.25 -1.82 -3.60
CA GLU A 44 1.05 -2.04 -5.03
C GLU A 44 -0.07 -1.16 -5.60
N ALA A 45 -1.06 -0.82 -4.77
CA ALA A 45 -2.15 0.08 -5.15
C ALA A 45 -2.84 0.68 -3.93
N VAL A 46 -3.50 1.82 -4.16
CA VAL A 46 -4.27 2.59 -3.17
C VAL A 46 -5.61 2.97 -3.80
N ALA A 47 -6.68 2.94 -3.01
CA ALA A 47 -8.01 3.41 -3.40
C ALA A 47 -8.72 4.05 -2.19
N GLY A 48 -9.73 4.88 -2.44
CA GLY A 48 -10.54 5.51 -1.41
C GLY A 48 -10.07 6.91 -1.03
N ASP A 49 -10.36 7.31 0.21
CA ASP A 49 -10.17 8.66 0.75
C ASP A 49 -9.42 8.58 2.09
N LEU A 50 -8.43 9.46 2.28
CA LEU A 50 -7.67 9.57 3.52
C LEU A 50 -8.57 9.97 4.71
N ASP A 51 -9.56 10.83 4.48
CA ASP A 51 -10.46 11.35 5.52
C ASP A 51 -11.68 10.45 5.75
N GLY A 52 -11.91 9.49 4.85
CA GLY A 52 -12.96 8.48 4.96
C GLY A 52 -12.37 7.10 5.15
N THR A 53 -12.52 6.27 4.12
CA THR A 53 -11.97 4.92 4.08
C THR A 53 -10.86 4.85 3.05
N LEU A 54 -9.66 4.50 3.49
CA LEU A 54 -8.51 4.28 2.62
C LEU A 54 -8.23 2.78 2.51
N VAL A 55 -8.01 2.27 1.31
CA VAL A 55 -7.71 0.87 1.06
C VAL A 55 -6.40 0.75 0.33
N ILE A 56 -5.52 -0.13 0.80
CA ILE A 56 -4.25 -0.42 0.15
C ILE A 56 -4.12 -1.92 -0.10
N THR A 57 -3.26 -2.28 -1.04
CA THR A 57 -2.81 -3.66 -1.18
C THR A 57 -1.29 -3.75 -1.21
N THR A 58 -0.75 -4.78 -0.56
CA THR A 58 0.67 -5.14 -0.61
C THR A 58 0.93 -6.36 -1.52
N GLY A 59 0.09 -6.50 -2.55
CA GLY A 59 0.14 -7.61 -3.50
C GLY A 59 -0.74 -8.78 -3.10
N TYR A 60 -0.51 -9.38 -1.92
CA TYR A 60 -1.24 -10.60 -1.49
C TYR A 60 -2.15 -10.37 -0.28
N ALA A 61 -2.23 -9.13 0.18
CA ALA A 61 -3.12 -8.72 1.24
C ALA A 61 -3.76 -7.39 0.86
N VAL A 62 -4.98 -7.18 1.34
CA VAL A 62 -5.70 -5.91 1.23
C VAL A 62 -5.97 -5.43 2.64
N TYR A 63 -5.70 -4.15 2.90
CA TYR A 63 -5.86 -3.53 4.21
C TYR A 63 -6.72 -2.28 4.11
N GLN A 64 -7.51 -2.03 5.15
CA GLN A 64 -8.38 -0.89 5.27
C GLN A 64 -8.01 0.01 6.46
N THR A 65 -7.92 1.28 6.11
CA THR A 65 -7.90 2.54 6.85
C THR A 65 -9.23 3.18 7.20
N THR A 66 -9.53 3.60 8.44
CA THR A 66 -10.57 4.64 8.68
C THR A 66 -10.11 5.74 9.63
N ASP A 67 -8.82 5.76 10.00
CA ASP A 67 -8.28 6.66 11.01
C ASP A 67 -6.95 7.28 10.57
N ARG A 68 -6.82 7.52 9.27
CA ARG A 68 -5.60 8.02 8.61
C ARG A 68 -4.38 7.15 8.95
N GLY A 69 -4.56 5.83 8.89
CA GLY A 69 -3.50 4.82 9.01
C GLY A 69 -2.89 4.65 10.39
N LYS A 70 -3.57 5.11 11.44
CA LYS A 70 -3.20 4.76 12.81
C LYS A 70 -3.45 3.27 13.06
N THR A 71 -4.53 2.73 12.52
CA THR A 71 -4.84 1.31 12.55
C THR A 71 -5.21 0.80 11.16
N TRP A 72 -4.93 -0.48 10.93
CA TRP A 72 -5.22 -1.17 9.68
C TRP A 72 -5.98 -2.46 9.96
N ARG A 73 -7.08 -2.66 9.23
CA ARG A 73 -7.86 -3.90 9.25
C ARG A 73 -7.54 -4.71 8.01
N LYS A 74 -7.07 -5.95 8.19
CA LYS A 74 -6.82 -6.86 7.07
C LYS A 74 -8.13 -7.43 6.54
N GLY A 75 -8.35 -7.31 5.23
CA GLY A 75 -9.47 -7.95 4.54
C GLY A 75 -9.28 -9.46 4.37
N ASP A 76 -10.37 -10.16 4.08
CA ASP A 76 -10.40 -11.62 3.91
C ASP A 76 -9.95 -12.11 2.52
N TYR A 77 -9.15 -11.31 1.81
CA TYR A 77 -8.60 -11.68 0.51
C TYR A 77 -7.69 -12.90 0.65
N LYS A 78 -8.22 -14.08 0.33
CA LYS A 78 -7.57 -15.39 0.49
C LYS A 78 -7.03 -15.99 -0.80
N ASN A 79 -6.95 -15.19 -1.87
CA ASN A 79 -6.53 -15.70 -3.16
C ASN A 79 -5.00 -15.63 -3.36
N ASN A 80 -4.46 -16.56 -4.14
CA ASN A 80 -3.03 -16.62 -4.48
C ASN A 80 -2.66 -15.73 -5.69
N LEU A 81 -3.60 -14.91 -6.18
CA LEU A 81 -3.31 -13.94 -7.25
C LEU A 81 -2.81 -12.63 -6.63
N LYS A 82 -1.64 -12.18 -7.11
CA LYS A 82 -1.10 -10.87 -6.79
C LYS A 82 -2.06 -9.78 -7.30
N VAL A 83 -2.44 -8.88 -6.42
CA VAL A 83 -3.19 -7.65 -6.71
C VAL A 83 -2.17 -6.56 -7.04
N VAL A 84 -2.20 -6.06 -8.26
CA VAL A 84 -1.31 -5.00 -8.76
C VAL A 84 -2.04 -3.68 -8.98
N GLY A 85 -3.35 -3.67 -8.74
CA GLY A 85 -4.22 -2.50 -8.88
C GLY A 85 -5.52 -2.65 -8.08
N LEU A 86 -6.08 -1.50 -7.71
CA LEU A 86 -7.40 -1.38 -7.12
C LEU A 86 -8.20 -0.37 -7.96
N ALA A 87 -9.48 -0.64 -8.18
CA ALA A 87 -10.36 0.25 -8.94
C ALA A 87 -11.72 0.40 -8.25
N GLN A 88 -12.06 1.62 -7.85
CA GLN A 88 -13.38 1.94 -7.32
C GLN A 88 -14.36 2.22 -8.47
N ARG A 89 -15.52 1.58 -8.46
CA ARG A 89 -16.66 1.88 -9.32
C ARG A 89 -17.93 1.98 -8.49
N SER A 90 -18.42 3.20 -8.31
CA SER A 90 -19.57 3.47 -7.43
C SER A 90 -19.32 2.90 -6.03
N ASP A 91 -20.09 1.89 -5.62
CA ASP A 91 -20.00 1.18 -4.34
C ASP A 91 -19.09 -0.06 -4.37
N THR A 92 -18.58 -0.43 -5.54
CA THR A 92 -17.82 -1.66 -5.76
C THR A 92 -16.34 -1.36 -5.89
N LEU A 93 -15.53 -1.96 -5.03
CA LEU A 93 -14.08 -1.98 -5.16
C LEU A 93 -13.66 -3.25 -5.90
N LEU A 94 -12.84 -3.12 -6.94
CA LEU A 94 -12.32 -4.22 -7.74
C LEU A 94 -10.82 -4.39 -7.53
N THR A 95 -10.34 -5.63 -7.45
CA THR A 95 -8.92 -5.95 -7.57
C THR A 95 -8.54 -6.18 -9.02
N LEU A 96 -7.33 -5.78 -9.38
CA LEU A 96 -6.73 -5.95 -10.71
C LEU A 96 -5.45 -6.78 -10.56
N ALA A 97 -5.31 -7.84 -11.35
CA ALA A 97 -4.23 -8.82 -11.20
C ALA A 97 -3.21 -8.86 -12.36
N ALA A 98 -3.52 -8.21 -13.48
CA ALA A 98 -2.60 -8.13 -14.62
C ALA A 98 -1.85 -6.81 -14.62
N GLU A 99 -0.55 -6.87 -14.93
CA GLU A 99 0.26 -5.69 -15.23
C GLU A 99 0.47 -5.61 -16.75
N LEU A 100 0.11 -4.46 -17.32
CA LEU A 100 0.28 -4.14 -18.73
C LEU A 100 1.36 -3.07 -18.85
N GLY A 101 2.48 -3.41 -19.49
CA GLY A 101 3.58 -2.48 -19.79
C GLY A 101 3.67 -2.16 -21.29
N GLY A 102 4.58 -1.24 -21.65
CA GLY A 102 4.93 -0.97 -23.04
C GLY A 102 3.90 -0.18 -23.85
N LEU A 103 3.03 0.58 -23.19
CA LEU A 103 2.09 1.48 -23.87
C LEU A 103 2.81 2.75 -24.36
N PRO A 104 2.26 3.45 -25.38
CA PRO A 104 2.93 4.59 -26.04
C PRO A 104 3.32 5.74 -25.10
N ASP A 105 2.65 5.86 -23.96
CA ASP A 105 2.88 6.87 -22.93
C ASP A 105 3.93 6.45 -21.88
N GLY A 106 4.58 5.30 -22.08
CA GLY A 106 5.57 4.71 -21.18
C GLY A 106 5.02 4.31 -19.82
N ALA A 107 3.70 4.27 -19.63
CA ALA A 107 3.09 3.94 -18.36
C ALA A 107 2.82 2.44 -18.23
N ALA A 108 2.95 1.93 -17.00
CA ALA A 108 2.42 0.63 -16.62
C ALA A 108 0.97 0.80 -16.14
N TYR A 109 0.11 -0.17 -16.44
CA TYR A 109 -1.28 -0.19 -16.02
C TYR A 109 -1.61 -1.50 -15.33
N ALA A 110 -2.43 -1.42 -14.28
CA ALA A 110 -3.09 -2.58 -13.71
C ALA A 110 -4.39 -2.85 -14.47
N ALA A 111 -4.70 -4.12 -14.72
CA ALA A 111 -5.86 -4.56 -15.47
C ALA A 111 -6.39 -5.92 -14.99
N SER A 112 -7.36 -6.48 -15.71
CA SER A 112 -7.96 -7.80 -15.46
C SER A 112 -8.62 -7.91 -14.08
N PRO A 113 -9.86 -7.39 -13.94
CA PRO A 113 -10.62 -7.49 -12.70
C PRO A 113 -10.90 -8.95 -12.34
N ASN A 114 -10.63 -9.33 -11.09
CA ASN A 114 -10.75 -10.73 -10.66
C ASN A 114 -11.58 -10.93 -9.38
N TYR A 115 -11.59 -9.97 -8.45
CA TYR A 115 -12.45 -9.98 -7.26
C TYR A 115 -13.08 -8.62 -7.05
N TYR A 116 -14.18 -8.61 -6.31
CA TYR A 116 -14.86 -7.39 -5.90
C TYR A 116 -15.18 -7.42 -4.41
N SER A 117 -15.31 -6.23 -3.84
CA SER A 117 -15.74 -5.96 -2.48
C SER A 117 -16.81 -4.86 -2.50
N LEU A 118 -17.83 -5.01 -1.64
CA LEU A 118 -18.89 -4.01 -1.43
C LEU A 118 -18.74 -3.31 -0.07
N ASP A 119 -17.72 -3.67 0.70
CA ASP A 119 -17.44 -3.16 2.04
C ASP A 119 -16.02 -2.58 2.13
N GLN A 120 -15.57 -1.99 1.02
CA GLN A 120 -14.32 -1.24 0.93
C GLN A 120 -13.10 -2.09 1.34
N GLY A 121 -13.05 -3.33 0.85
CA GLY A 121 -11.88 -4.21 0.91
C GLY A 121 -11.82 -5.15 2.11
N LEU A 122 -12.88 -5.26 2.91
CA LEU A 122 -12.93 -6.19 4.05
C LEU A 122 -13.34 -7.60 3.64
N THR A 123 -14.37 -7.74 2.79
CA THR A 123 -14.81 -9.02 2.23
C THR A 123 -14.70 -9.05 0.71
N TRP A 124 -14.22 -10.17 0.18
CA TRP A 124 -13.94 -10.34 -1.24
C TRP A 124 -14.71 -11.50 -1.86
N ARG A 125 -15.31 -11.25 -3.03
CA ARG A 125 -16.02 -12.24 -3.83
C ARG A 125 -15.45 -12.31 -5.24
N PRO A 126 -15.44 -13.49 -5.87
CA PRO A 126 -14.99 -13.62 -7.25
C PRO A 126 -15.79 -12.69 -8.17
N TYR A 127 -15.08 -11.89 -8.96
CA TYR A 127 -15.68 -11.06 -9.99
C TYR A 127 -15.79 -11.87 -11.28
N ARG A 128 -16.97 -11.84 -11.90
CA ARG A 128 -17.19 -12.41 -13.22
C ARG A 128 -17.76 -11.32 -14.11
N ASP A 129 -16.99 -10.91 -15.11
CA ASP A 129 -17.52 -10.06 -16.15
C ASP A 129 -18.39 -10.89 -17.10
N TRP A 130 -19.70 -10.79 -16.93
CA TRP A 130 -20.67 -11.44 -17.81
C TRP A 130 -20.84 -10.66 -19.12
N ARG A 131 -20.39 -9.41 -19.17
CA ARG A 131 -20.40 -8.59 -20.37
C ARG A 131 -19.08 -8.83 -21.07
N ARG A 132 -19.05 -9.79 -22.01
CA ARG A 132 -17.94 -10.00 -22.96
C ARG A 132 -17.63 -8.78 -23.86
N SER A 133 -18.18 -7.61 -23.56
CA SER A 133 -17.85 -6.36 -24.25
C SER A 133 -16.44 -5.93 -23.87
N ASN A 134 -15.73 -5.31 -24.82
CA ASN A 134 -14.34 -4.83 -24.82
C ASN A 134 -13.98 -3.81 -23.72
N PHE A 135 -14.48 -3.99 -22.49
CA PHE A 135 -14.25 -3.10 -21.38
C PHE A 135 -12.97 -3.48 -20.66
N GLU A 136 -11.87 -2.86 -21.08
CA GLU A 136 -10.60 -3.01 -20.40
C GLU A 136 -10.52 -1.97 -19.27
N LEU A 137 -11.05 -2.32 -18.10
CA LEU A 137 -10.77 -1.54 -16.90
C LEU A 137 -9.25 -1.53 -16.66
N ARG A 138 -8.67 -0.34 -16.71
CA ARG A 138 -7.24 -0.11 -16.50
C ARG A 138 -7.04 1.02 -15.51
N VAL A 139 -6.08 0.87 -14.62
CA VAL A 139 -5.65 1.90 -13.66
C VAL A 139 -4.16 2.12 -13.85
N ALA A 140 -3.74 3.38 -14.05
CA ALA A 140 -2.33 3.70 -14.20
C ALA A 140 -1.58 3.36 -12.89
N ARG A 141 -0.44 2.69 -13.02
CA ARG A 141 0.46 2.40 -11.89
C ARG A 141 1.47 3.52 -11.75
N ASN A 142 1.92 3.74 -10.52
CA ASN A 142 2.94 4.74 -10.17
C ASN A 142 2.60 6.15 -10.64
N ARG A 143 1.30 6.45 -10.81
CA ARG A 143 0.78 7.75 -11.25
C ARG A 143 -0.49 8.09 -10.46
N ALA A 144 -0.63 9.35 -10.08
CA ALA A 144 -1.83 9.89 -9.45
C ALA A 144 -2.10 11.30 -10.01
N ALA A 145 -3.34 11.76 -9.95
CA ALA A 145 -3.72 13.12 -10.34
C ALA A 145 -4.50 13.78 -9.20
N ALA A 146 -4.13 15.01 -8.87
CA ALA A 146 -4.89 15.84 -7.94
C ALA A 146 -6.09 16.49 -8.66
N PRO A 147 -7.13 16.93 -7.91
CA PRO A 147 -8.24 17.70 -8.46
C PRO A 147 -7.82 18.98 -9.21
N SER A 148 -6.67 19.54 -8.85
CA SER A 148 -6.06 20.69 -9.54
C SER A 148 -5.53 20.37 -10.95
N GLY A 149 -5.56 19.10 -11.37
CA GLY A 149 -4.95 18.62 -12.61
C GLY A 149 -3.43 18.37 -12.50
N THR A 150 -2.83 18.63 -11.35
CA THR A 150 -1.41 18.29 -11.12
C THR A 150 -1.26 16.77 -11.07
N GLY A 151 -0.44 16.21 -11.95
CA GLY A 151 -0.08 14.79 -11.94
C GLY A 151 1.13 14.55 -11.04
N TYR A 152 1.17 13.38 -10.42
CA TYR A 152 2.27 12.87 -9.61
C TYR A 152 2.68 11.51 -10.13
N SER A 153 3.97 11.21 -10.08
CA SER A 153 4.48 9.87 -10.37
C SER A 153 5.66 9.52 -9.49
N ILE A 154 5.90 8.23 -9.30
CA ILE A 154 7.12 7.78 -8.63
C ILE A 154 8.33 8.23 -9.46
N ASP A 155 9.32 8.77 -8.77
CA ASP A 155 10.61 9.15 -9.34
C ASP A 155 11.69 8.25 -8.74
N ILE A 156 12.52 7.66 -9.58
CA ILE A 156 13.61 6.78 -9.14
C ILE A 156 14.92 7.42 -9.60
N LEU A 157 15.68 7.93 -8.64
CA LEU A 157 17.00 8.49 -8.89
C LEU A 157 18.06 7.41 -8.65
N LEU A 158 18.79 7.05 -9.71
CA LEU A 158 19.90 6.12 -9.64
C LEU A 158 21.21 6.88 -9.39
N THR A 159 21.76 6.78 -8.19
CA THR A 159 23.03 7.44 -7.83
C THR A 159 24.18 6.43 -7.94
N PRO A 160 25.20 6.65 -8.79
CA PRO A 160 26.34 5.74 -8.86
C PRO A 160 27.08 5.67 -7.52
N ILE A 161 27.32 4.45 -7.02
CA ILE A 161 28.05 4.23 -5.76
C ILE A 161 29.46 3.67 -5.96
N SER A 162 29.79 3.25 -7.19
CA SER A 162 31.14 2.85 -7.59
C SER A 162 31.31 3.02 -9.11
N PRO A 163 32.54 3.09 -9.63
CA PRO A 163 32.77 2.93 -11.07
C PRO A 163 32.21 1.57 -11.51
N GLY A 164 31.19 1.57 -12.38
CA GLY A 164 30.49 0.36 -12.81
C GLY A 164 28.97 0.54 -12.91
N ARG A 165 28.22 -0.58 -12.95
CA ARG A 165 26.75 -0.60 -13.02
C ARG A 165 26.07 -0.67 -11.64
N ASN A 166 26.77 -0.22 -10.59
CA ASN A 166 26.24 -0.22 -9.22
C ASN A 166 25.61 1.13 -8.90
N TYR A 167 24.32 1.13 -8.58
CA TYR A 167 23.56 2.33 -8.26
C TYR A 167 22.85 2.15 -6.93
N LEU A 168 22.76 3.24 -6.16
CA LEU A 168 21.81 3.39 -5.07
C LEU A 168 20.52 3.97 -5.65
N GLU A 169 19.42 3.25 -5.51
CA GLU A 169 18.09 3.74 -5.88
C GLU A 169 17.55 4.63 -4.76
N THR A 170 17.21 5.87 -5.10
CA THR A 170 16.47 6.76 -4.19
C THR A 170 15.08 6.96 -4.74
N ILE A 171 14.07 6.53 -3.98
CA ILE A 171 12.66 6.65 -4.36
C ILE A 171 12.13 8.02 -3.92
N GLY A 172 11.43 8.68 -4.83
CA GLY A 172 10.77 9.95 -4.60
C GLY A 172 9.47 10.07 -5.37
N ILE A 173 8.92 11.26 -5.37
CA ILE A 173 7.71 11.63 -6.11
C ILE A 173 8.06 12.85 -6.96
N LYS A 174 7.70 12.84 -8.24
CA LYS A 174 7.76 14.02 -9.11
C LYS A 174 6.36 14.47 -9.50
N SER A 175 6.15 15.78 -9.59
CA SER A 175 4.91 16.37 -10.12
C SER A 175 5.06 16.80 -11.58
N THR A 176 3.94 16.94 -12.28
CA THR A 176 3.90 17.52 -13.64
C THR A 176 4.32 18.99 -13.67
N THR A 177 4.32 19.67 -12.52
CA THR A 177 4.83 21.05 -12.35
C THR A 177 6.34 21.12 -12.10
N GLY A 178 7.03 19.97 -12.06
CA GLY A 178 8.48 19.89 -11.89
C GLY A 178 8.97 19.85 -10.43
N ARG A 179 8.07 19.81 -9.44
CA ARG A 179 8.44 19.63 -8.03
C ARG A 179 8.85 18.18 -7.79
N GLN A 180 9.97 17.97 -7.10
CA GLN A 180 10.41 16.66 -6.64
C GLN A 180 10.37 16.58 -5.11
N LEU A 181 9.75 15.54 -4.58
CA LEU A 181 9.80 15.14 -3.18
C LEU A 181 10.74 13.93 -3.08
N ARG A 182 11.75 14.02 -2.21
CA ARG A 182 12.60 12.86 -1.88
C ARG A 182 12.06 12.23 -0.61
N LEU A 183 11.85 10.92 -0.62
CA LEU A 183 11.55 10.21 0.63
C LEU A 183 12.81 10.17 1.50
N PRO A 184 12.68 10.23 2.84
CA PRO A 184 13.80 10.11 3.76
C PRO A 184 14.48 8.76 3.57
N LYS A 185 15.79 8.74 3.81
CA LYS A 185 16.66 7.59 3.53
C LYS A 185 16.42 6.39 4.46
N ASP A 186 15.70 6.60 5.56
CA ASP A 186 15.45 5.58 6.56
C ASP A 186 14.08 4.95 6.31
N HIS A 187 14.09 3.73 5.76
CA HIS A 187 12.95 2.85 5.58
C HIS A 187 13.10 1.61 6.45
#